data_AF-A0A399FAJ1-F1
#
_entry.id   AF-A0A399FAJ1-F1
#
_cell.length_a   1.000
_cell.length_b   1.000
_cell.length_c   1.000
_cell.angle_alpha   90.00
_cell.angle_beta   90.00
_cell.angle_gamma   90.00
#
_symmetry.space_group_name_H-M   'P 1'
#
loop_
_entity.id
_entity.type
_entity.pdbx_description
1 polymer ?
#
loop_
_entity_poly.entity_id
_entity_poly.type
_entity_poly.pdbx_seq_one_letter_code
_entity_poly.pdbx_strand_id
1 'polypeptide(L)'
;MIEIDPQRLLLEGMESGSFPDLEPLALAKEYVLEAAQASPQSGGLYENPIVRLWHSPAGLFYEFKEFPAAFYARLGPVRGQYLSQEEARELVWEALAMADKEGADLNLFYTPQLMQSDGDFYMAYTLDGERIERGRARYALPLFMRLQHPAGLTVLLRLESEFIAFKLPKGQPVLQGLKA
;
A
#
# COMPACT_ATOMS: atom_id res chain seq x y z
N MET A 1 -5.33 -13.08 11.72
CA MET A 1 -4.40 -12.57 10.68
C MET A 1 -3.83 -11.28 11.20
N ILE A 2 -2.51 -11.21 11.29
CA ILE A 2 -1.77 -10.09 11.87
C ILE A 2 -1.49 -9.08 10.76
N GLU A 3 -1.79 -7.80 10.99
CA GLU A 3 -1.61 -6.71 10.04
C GLU A 3 -0.81 -5.56 10.69
N ILE A 4 0.22 -5.11 9.98
CA ILE A 4 1.08 -3.98 10.34
C ILE A 4 1.00 -2.97 9.21
N ASP A 5 0.45 -1.81 9.52
CA ASP A 5 0.20 -0.76 8.55
C ASP A 5 0.43 0.61 9.18
N PRO A 6 1.68 1.13 9.14
CA PRO A 6 2.02 2.44 9.67
C PRO A 6 1.51 3.60 8.82
N GLN A 7 0.85 3.35 7.67
CA GLN A 7 0.54 4.42 6.72
C GLN A 7 -0.28 5.55 7.35
N ARG A 8 -1.27 5.24 8.19
CA ARG A 8 -2.04 6.29 8.87
C ARG A 8 -1.14 7.24 9.68
N LEU A 9 -0.22 6.67 10.47
CA LEU A 9 0.70 7.47 11.30
C LEU A 9 1.65 8.33 10.43
N LEU A 10 1.99 7.84 9.23
CA LEU A 10 2.81 8.59 8.28
C LEU A 10 2.04 9.73 7.62
N LEU A 11 0.75 9.53 7.30
CA LEU A 11 -0.13 10.60 6.80
C LEU A 11 -0.33 11.67 7.87
N GLU A 12 -0.58 11.26 9.11
CA GLU A 12 -0.62 12.16 10.27
C GLU A 12 0.68 12.97 10.41
N GLY A 13 1.83 12.33 10.25
CA GLY A 13 3.13 12.99 10.30
C GLY A 13 3.38 13.97 9.15
N MET A 14 2.89 13.64 7.95
CA MET A 14 2.97 14.53 6.79
C MET A 14 2.15 15.80 6.99
N GLU A 15 0.95 15.69 7.56
CA GLU A 15 0.04 16.83 7.77
C GLU A 15 0.42 17.67 9.01
N SER A 16 0.98 17.04 10.04
CA SER A 16 1.47 17.74 11.25
C SER A 16 2.91 18.26 11.14
N GLY A 17 3.68 17.77 10.17
CA GLY A 17 5.13 18.00 10.05
C GLY A 17 5.98 17.23 11.08
N SER A 18 5.37 16.33 11.87
CA SER A 18 6.04 15.53 12.90
C SER A 18 5.81 14.05 12.66
N PHE A 19 6.84 13.35 12.17
CA PHE A 19 6.73 11.91 11.92
C PHE A 19 6.79 11.10 13.23
N PRO A 20 5.95 10.06 13.35
CA PRO A 20 5.93 9.16 14.51
C PRO A 20 7.24 8.38 14.63
N ASP A 21 7.58 7.97 15.85
CA ASP A 21 8.60 6.94 16.05
C ASP A 21 8.05 5.56 15.63
N LEU A 22 8.71 4.94 14.66
CA LEU A 22 8.35 3.63 14.12
C LEU A 22 9.31 2.51 14.56
N GLU A 23 10.30 2.81 15.39
CA GLU A 23 11.21 1.81 15.97
C GLU A 23 10.45 0.65 16.67
N PRO A 24 9.33 0.89 17.38
CA PRO A 24 8.55 -0.21 17.98
C PRO A 24 8.01 -1.23 16.95
N LEU A 25 7.91 -0.86 15.67
CA LEU A 25 7.47 -1.75 14.60
C LEU A 25 8.61 -2.51 13.92
N ALA A 26 9.88 -2.19 14.21
CA ALA A 26 11.03 -2.77 13.53
C ALA A 26 11.09 -4.30 13.65
N LEU A 27 10.94 -4.83 14.87
CA LEU A 27 10.96 -6.28 15.11
C LEU A 27 9.79 -6.99 14.40
N ALA A 28 8.61 -6.36 14.41
CA ALA A 28 7.43 -6.91 13.76
C ALA A 28 7.59 -6.88 12.22
N LYS A 29 8.21 -5.82 11.67
CA LYS A 29 8.60 -5.72 10.27
C LYS A 29 9.56 -6.84 9.87
N GLU A 30 10.64 -7.04 10.63
CA GLU A 30 11.64 -8.09 10.39
C GLU A 30 11.01 -9.49 10.39
N TYR A 31 10.20 -9.80 11.40
CA TYR A 31 9.52 -11.08 11.49
C TYR A 31 8.62 -11.38 10.28
N VAL A 32 7.82 -10.40 9.83
CA VAL A 32 6.94 -10.60 8.68
C VAL A 32 7.74 -10.69 7.38
N LEU A 33 8.82 -9.92 7.26
CA LEU A 33 9.72 -9.99 6.11
C LEU A 33 10.39 -11.36 6.00
N GLU A 34 10.91 -11.91 7.11
CA GLU A 34 11.47 -13.26 7.15
C GLU A 34 10.43 -14.31 6.75
N ALA A 35 9.21 -14.22 7.28
CA ALA A 35 8.12 -15.12 6.92
C ALA A 35 7.75 -15.02 5.42
N ALA A 36 7.74 -13.81 4.86
CA ALA A 36 7.49 -13.57 3.44
C ALA A 36 8.63 -14.15 2.57
N GLN A 37 9.86 -14.20 3.06
CA GLN A 37 11.01 -14.74 2.33
C GLN A 37 11.24 -16.25 2.51
N ALA A 38 10.75 -16.84 3.61
CA ALA A 38 11.03 -18.22 4.00
C ALA A 38 10.47 -19.32 3.05
N SER A 39 9.66 -18.96 2.05
CA SER A 39 9.03 -19.92 1.13
C SER A 39 9.20 -19.52 -0.34
N PRO A 40 10.40 -19.66 -0.92
CA PRO A 40 10.69 -19.31 -2.32
C PRO A 40 9.93 -20.16 -3.35
N GLN A 41 9.30 -21.27 -2.95
CA GLN A 41 8.64 -22.20 -3.88
C GLN A 41 7.17 -21.83 -4.20
N SER A 42 6.59 -20.82 -3.56
CA SER A 42 5.17 -20.46 -3.71
C SER A 42 4.90 -18.96 -3.56
N GLY A 43 5.97 -18.17 -3.58
CA GLY A 43 5.99 -16.72 -3.42
C GLY A 43 6.87 -16.03 -4.46
N GLY A 44 6.85 -14.71 -4.48
CA GLY A 44 7.61 -13.90 -5.44
C GLY A 44 8.12 -12.61 -4.82
N LEU A 45 9.29 -12.17 -5.28
CA LEU A 45 9.78 -10.81 -5.11
C LEU A 45 9.39 -10.01 -6.36
N TYR A 46 8.65 -8.93 -6.15
CA TYR A 46 8.20 -8.01 -7.17
C TYR A 46 8.77 -6.64 -6.88
N GLU A 47 9.30 -5.99 -7.91
CA GLU A 47 9.96 -4.70 -7.75
C GLU A 47 9.66 -3.82 -8.95
N ASN A 48 9.37 -2.55 -8.68
CA ASN A 48 9.33 -1.49 -9.67
C ASN A 48 10.25 -0.35 -9.20
N PRO A 49 10.34 0.81 -9.88
CA PRO A 49 11.24 1.88 -9.45
C PRO A 49 11.03 2.37 -8.01
N ILE A 50 9.82 2.32 -7.46
CA ILE A 50 9.46 2.95 -6.17
C ILE A 50 9.17 1.96 -5.04
N VAL A 51 8.78 0.71 -5.35
CA VAL A 51 8.29 -0.27 -4.37
C VAL A 51 9.00 -1.60 -4.55
N ARG A 52 9.26 -2.26 -3.42
CA ARG A 52 9.64 -3.67 -3.35
C ARG A 52 8.58 -4.44 -2.57
N LEU A 53 8.10 -5.55 -3.11
CA LEU A 53 7.02 -6.35 -2.56
C LEU A 53 7.42 -7.83 -2.54
N TRP A 54 7.25 -8.46 -1.39
CA TRP A 54 7.46 -9.89 -1.16
C TRP A 54 6.11 -10.53 -0.86
N HIS A 55 5.85 -11.65 -1.54
CA HIS A 55 4.65 -12.44 -1.34
C HIS A 55 5.07 -13.89 -1.10
N SER A 56 4.41 -14.57 -0.17
CA SER A 56 4.46 -16.02 0.03
C SER A 56 3.13 -16.54 0.57
N PRO A 57 2.93 -17.86 0.71
CA PRO A 57 1.74 -18.38 1.40
C PRO A 57 1.61 -17.93 2.85
N ALA A 58 2.72 -17.49 3.46
CA ALA A 58 2.75 -17.00 4.83
C ALA A 58 2.35 -15.52 4.94
N GLY A 59 2.38 -14.74 3.86
CA GLY A 59 2.01 -13.34 3.93
C GLY A 59 2.37 -12.48 2.72
N LEU A 60 2.14 -11.17 2.90
CA LEU A 60 2.51 -10.11 1.97
C LEU A 60 3.25 -9.03 2.74
N PHE A 61 4.37 -8.57 2.20
CA PHE A 61 5.09 -7.42 2.69
C PHE A 61 5.45 -6.51 1.51
N TYR A 62 5.30 -5.20 1.65
CA TYR A 62 5.88 -4.25 0.69
C TYR A 62 6.45 -3.04 1.41
N GLU A 63 7.41 -2.37 0.78
CA GLU A 63 7.95 -1.09 1.22
C GLU A 63 8.21 -0.14 0.05
N PHE A 64 8.16 1.17 0.29
CA PHE A 64 8.70 2.15 -0.65
C PHE A 64 10.21 2.28 -0.45
N LYS A 65 10.96 2.30 -1.55
CA LYS A 65 12.43 2.28 -1.51
C LYS A 65 13.02 3.57 -0.93
N GLU A 66 12.46 4.72 -1.29
CA GLU A 66 12.93 6.01 -0.78
C GLU A 66 12.36 6.31 0.61
N PHE A 67 11.29 5.62 1.02
CA PHE A 67 10.71 5.76 2.34
C PHE A 67 10.30 4.41 2.95
N PRO A 68 11.28 3.61 3.46
CA PRO A 68 11.04 2.25 3.95
C PRO A 68 10.13 2.17 5.20
N ALA A 69 9.86 3.31 5.83
CA ALA A 69 8.88 3.47 6.89
C ALA A 69 7.43 3.33 6.36
N ALA A 70 7.16 3.69 5.10
CA ALA A 70 5.87 3.51 4.44
C ALA A 70 5.64 2.06 3.96
N PHE A 71 5.90 1.10 4.84
CA PHE A 71 5.71 -0.30 4.54
C PHE A 71 4.28 -0.77 4.83
N TYR A 72 3.99 -2.00 4.42
CA TYR A 72 2.84 -2.77 4.84
C TYR A 72 3.25 -4.21 5.04
N ALA A 73 2.69 -4.86 6.05
CA ALA A 73 2.95 -6.25 6.33
C ALA A 73 1.67 -6.95 6.76
N ARG A 74 1.42 -8.14 6.21
CA ARG A 74 0.33 -9.00 6.65
C ARG A 74 0.76 -10.45 6.64
N LEU A 75 0.41 -11.15 7.72
CA LEU A 75 0.53 -12.60 7.81
C LEU A 75 -0.78 -13.30 7.49
N GLY A 76 -0.66 -14.43 6.82
CA GLY A 76 -1.75 -15.30 6.41
C GLY A 76 -1.76 -15.55 4.90
N PRO A 77 -2.67 -16.43 4.44
CA PRO A 77 -2.76 -16.78 3.03
C PRO A 77 -3.13 -15.55 2.19
N VAL A 78 -2.24 -15.20 1.27
CA VAL A 78 -2.44 -14.13 0.29
C VAL A 78 -2.32 -14.72 -1.12
N ARG A 79 -3.13 -14.23 -2.05
CA ARG A 79 -3.04 -14.58 -3.47
C ARG A 79 -2.93 -13.30 -4.30
N GLY A 80 -1.91 -13.25 -5.14
CA GLY A 80 -1.79 -12.24 -6.19
C GLY A 80 -2.52 -12.70 -7.45
N GLN A 81 -2.95 -11.73 -8.26
CA GLN A 81 -3.50 -11.95 -9.59
C GLN A 81 -2.73 -11.07 -10.57
N TYR A 82 -2.24 -11.67 -11.65
CA TYR A 82 -1.71 -10.91 -12.77
C TYR A 82 -2.85 -10.29 -13.57
N LEU A 83 -2.66 -9.03 -13.95
CA LEU A 83 -3.63 -8.26 -14.72
C LEU A 83 -2.98 -7.73 -16.00
N SER A 84 -3.77 -7.75 -17.07
CA SER A 84 -3.51 -6.99 -18.28
C SER A 84 -3.59 -5.48 -18.02
N GLN A 85 -3.13 -4.68 -18.98
CA GLN A 85 -3.24 -3.21 -18.88
C GLN A 85 -4.70 -2.72 -18.84
N GLU A 86 -5.61 -3.46 -19.47
CA GLU A 86 -7.04 -3.12 -19.51
C GLU A 86 -7.68 -3.39 -18.14
N GLU A 87 -7.49 -4.59 -17.59
CA GLU A 87 -7.97 -4.94 -16.24
C GLU A 87 -7.37 -4.02 -15.16
N ALA A 88 -6.09 -3.67 -15.29
CA ALA A 88 -5.44 -2.72 -14.38
C ALA A 88 -6.06 -1.31 -14.49
N ARG A 89 -6.48 -0.90 -15.70
CA ARG A 89 -7.11 0.41 -15.92
C ARG A 89 -8.50 0.45 -15.30
N GLU A 90 -9.29 -0.61 -15.49
CA GLU A 90 -10.59 -0.77 -14.86
C GLU A 90 -10.46 -0.69 -13.33
N LEU A 91 -9.51 -1.42 -12.75
CA LEU A 91 -9.27 -1.41 -11.31
C LEU A 91 -8.89 -0.01 -10.78
N VAL A 92 -8.07 0.75 -11.52
CA VAL A 92 -7.70 2.13 -11.14
C VAL A 92 -8.90 3.05 -11.23
N TRP A 93 -9.77 2.89 -12.24
CA TRP A 93 -11.00 3.67 -12.36
C TRP A 93 -11.98 3.38 -11.23
N GLU A 94 -12.17 2.10 -10.88
CA GLU A 94 -12.96 1.70 -9.73
C GLU A 94 -12.40 2.33 -8.43
N ALA A 95 -11.08 2.26 -8.24
CA ALA A 95 -10.44 2.83 -7.06
C ALA A 95 -10.65 4.35 -6.95
N LEU A 96 -10.50 5.09 -8.06
CA LEU A 96 -10.77 6.53 -8.11
C LEU A 96 -12.23 6.83 -7.79
N ALA A 97 -13.18 6.06 -8.33
CA ALA A 97 -14.59 6.23 -8.06
C ALA A 97 -14.96 5.93 -6.59
N MET A 98 -14.35 4.90 -5.99
CA MET A 98 -14.51 4.59 -4.56
C MET A 98 -13.92 5.68 -3.66
N ALA A 99 -12.78 6.25 -4.03
CA ALA A 99 -12.17 7.34 -3.27
C ALA A 99 -13.03 8.61 -3.28
N ASP A 100 -13.69 8.89 -4.41
CA ASP A 100 -14.57 10.05 -4.59
C ASP A 100 -15.93 9.86 -3.90
N LYS A 101 -16.60 8.72 -4.12
CA LYS A 101 -18.00 8.52 -3.70
C LYS A 101 -18.16 7.82 -2.36
N GLU A 102 -17.23 6.93 -2.02
CA GLU A 102 -17.34 6.03 -0.85
C GLU A 102 -16.36 6.41 0.26
N GLY A 103 -15.52 7.44 0.04
CA GLY A 103 -14.54 7.91 1.01
C GLY A 103 -13.41 6.90 1.28
N ALA A 104 -13.12 6.01 0.33
CA ALA A 104 -12.01 5.08 0.46
C ALA A 104 -10.66 5.81 0.45
N ASP A 105 -9.68 5.36 1.23
CA ASP A 105 -8.34 5.96 1.22
C ASP A 105 -7.55 5.38 0.04
N LEU A 106 -7.11 6.26 -0.86
CA LEU A 106 -6.43 5.91 -2.10
C LEU A 106 -5.09 6.60 -2.18
N ASN A 107 -4.06 5.85 -2.55
CA ASN A 107 -2.76 6.37 -2.96
C ASN A 107 -2.42 5.82 -4.34
N LEU A 108 -2.06 6.71 -5.26
CA LEU A 108 -1.60 6.41 -6.61
C LEU A 108 -0.26 7.11 -6.82
N PHE A 109 0.75 6.38 -7.27
CA PHE A 109 2.03 6.96 -7.68
C PHE A 109 2.27 6.67 -9.16
N TYR A 110 2.38 7.70 -9.98
CA TYR A 110 2.49 7.59 -11.43
C TYR A 110 3.94 7.58 -11.92
N THR A 111 4.85 8.20 -11.17
CA THR A 111 6.25 8.39 -11.56
C THR A 111 7.20 7.91 -10.47
N PRO A 112 8.48 7.71 -10.79
CA PRO A 112 9.51 7.44 -9.79
C PRO A 112 9.79 8.61 -8.84
N GLN A 113 9.38 9.83 -9.19
CA GLN A 113 9.64 11.05 -8.42
C GLN A 113 8.59 11.21 -7.31
N LEU A 114 8.69 10.39 -6.26
CA LEU A 114 7.74 10.34 -5.14
C LEU A 114 7.36 11.74 -4.62
N MET A 115 6.15 12.18 -4.93
CA MET A 115 5.51 13.41 -4.43
C MET A 115 6.29 14.72 -4.70
N GLN A 116 7.16 14.77 -5.70
CA GLN A 116 7.92 15.99 -6.03
C GLN A 116 7.05 17.06 -6.71
N SER A 117 6.00 16.64 -7.41
CA SER A 117 4.99 17.49 -8.03
C SER A 117 3.61 16.86 -7.96
N ASP A 118 2.57 17.69 -8.14
CA ASP A 118 1.18 17.20 -8.21
C ASP A 118 0.95 16.18 -9.33
N GLY A 119 1.81 16.15 -10.36
CA GLY A 119 1.71 15.21 -11.48
C GLY A 119 2.22 13.81 -11.16
N ASP A 120 2.96 13.64 -10.07
CA ASP A 120 3.65 12.40 -9.70
C ASP A 120 2.75 11.44 -8.95
N PHE A 121 1.70 11.95 -8.30
CA PHE A 121 0.86 11.16 -7.41
C PHE A 121 -0.57 11.70 -7.32
N TYR A 122 -1.45 10.87 -6.75
CA TYR A 122 -2.74 11.30 -6.22
C TYR A 122 -2.98 10.56 -4.91
N MET A 123 -3.36 11.30 -3.88
CA MET A 123 -3.76 10.74 -2.60
C MET A 123 -5.07 11.35 -2.17
N ALA A 124 -5.98 10.50 -1.70
CA ALA A 124 -7.23 10.92 -1.10
C ALA A 124 -7.44 10.07 0.15
N TYR A 125 -7.48 10.69 1.32
CA TYR A 125 -7.56 9.95 2.58
C TYR A 125 -8.32 10.75 3.64
N THR A 126 -8.88 10.05 4.63
CA THR A 126 -9.60 10.69 5.75
C THR A 126 -8.75 10.74 7.01
N LEU A 127 -8.53 11.95 7.52
CA LEU A 127 -7.82 12.19 8.76
C LEU A 127 -8.70 12.98 9.74
N ASP A 128 -8.92 12.44 10.94
CA ASP A 128 -9.77 13.03 11.97
C ASP A 128 -11.16 13.51 11.50
N GLY A 129 -11.73 12.78 10.54
CA GLY A 129 -13.03 13.06 9.94
C GLY A 129 -13.00 14.07 8.79
N GLU A 130 -11.85 14.69 8.52
CA GLU A 130 -11.64 15.57 7.37
C GLU A 130 -11.14 14.78 6.16
N ARG A 131 -11.71 15.06 4.98
CA ARG A 131 -11.24 14.47 3.72
C ARG A 131 -10.13 15.34 3.14
N ILE A 132 -8.97 14.74 2.97
CA ILE A 132 -7.77 15.39 2.44
C ILE A 132 -7.48 14.83 1.05
N GLU A 133 -7.23 15.72 0.10
CA GLU A 133 -6.73 15.38 -1.23
C GLU A 133 -5.39 16.06 -1.51
N ARG A 134 -4.49 15.35 -2.19
CA ARG A 134 -3.15 15.80 -2.58
C ARG A 134 -2.81 15.29 -3.98
N GLY A 135 -2.07 16.09 -4.74
CA GLY A 135 -1.67 15.76 -6.11
C GLY A 135 -2.83 15.81 -7.12
N ARG A 136 -2.66 15.17 -8.28
CA ARG A 136 -3.62 15.21 -9.39
C ARG A 136 -4.04 13.80 -9.80
N ALA A 137 -5.33 13.51 -9.68
CA ALA A 137 -5.93 12.29 -10.24
C ALA A 137 -5.76 12.24 -11.77
N ARG A 138 -5.35 11.09 -12.29
CA ARG A 138 -5.10 10.89 -13.73
C ARG A 138 -5.67 9.55 -14.15
N TYR A 139 -6.21 9.50 -15.37
CA TYR A 139 -6.59 8.26 -16.04
C TYR A 139 -5.37 7.52 -16.63
N ALA A 140 -4.26 7.51 -15.90
CA ALA A 140 -3.02 6.85 -16.28
C ALA A 140 -2.76 5.66 -15.35
N LEU A 141 -2.14 4.61 -15.87
CA LEU A 141 -1.77 3.44 -15.06
C LEU A 141 -0.62 3.81 -14.12
N PRO A 142 -0.80 3.69 -12.79
CA PRO A 142 0.22 4.05 -11.82
C PRO A 142 1.34 3.00 -11.79
N LEU A 143 2.51 3.38 -11.26
CA LEU A 143 3.52 2.44 -10.80
C LEU A 143 3.02 1.63 -9.60
N PHE A 144 2.30 2.29 -8.70
CA PHE A 144 1.75 1.68 -7.50
C PHE A 144 0.39 2.28 -7.16
N MET A 145 -0.55 1.43 -6.77
CA MET A 145 -1.81 1.82 -6.17
C MET A 145 -1.99 1.11 -4.83
N ARG A 146 -2.52 1.85 -3.86
CA ARG A 146 -3.07 1.32 -2.63
C ARG A 146 -4.46 1.89 -2.41
N LEU A 147 -5.46 1.04 -2.31
CA LEU A 147 -6.84 1.40 -1.95
C LEU A 147 -7.23 0.70 -0.65
N GLN A 148 -7.43 1.47 0.40
CA GLN A 148 -7.97 1.01 1.68
C GLN A 148 -9.45 1.37 1.76
N HIS A 149 -10.30 0.36 1.95
CA HIS A 149 -11.74 0.53 2.08
C HIS A 149 -12.26 -0.35 3.25
N PRO A 150 -13.53 -0.21 3.68
CA PRO A 150 -14.04 -0.96 4.83
C PRO A 150 -13.94 -2.50 4.69
N ALA A 151 -14.02 -3.03 3.47
CA ALA A 151 -13.94 -4.46 3.22
C ALA A 151 -12.48 -4.99 3.08
N GLY A 152 -11.48 -4.13 2.94
CA GLY A 152 -10.09 -4.56 2.87
C GLY A 152 -9.12 -3.58 2.24
N LEU A 153 -7.98 -4.10 1.84
CA LEU A 153 -6.91 -3.41 1.15
C LEU A 153 -6.78 -3.99 -0.27
N THR A 154 -6.63 -3.13 -1.26
CA THR A 154 -6.21 -3.52 -2.60
C THR A 154 -4.88 -2.87 -2.92
N VAL A 155 -3.92 -3.67 -3.36
CA VAL A 155 -2.62 -3.21 -3.85
C VAL A 155 -2.49 -3.57 -5.31
N LEU A 156 -2.06 -2.62 -6.15
CA LEU A 156 -1.68 -2.86 -7.53
C LEU A 156 -0.22 -2.42 -7.70
N LEU A 157 0.61 -3.29 -8.27
CA LEU A 157 1.99 -2.99 -8.60
C LEU A 157 2.20 -3.17 -10.09
N ARG A 158 2.74 -2.15 -10.74
CA ARG A 158 3.18 -2.24 -12.13
C ARG A 158 4.54 -2.91 -12.22
N LEU A 159 4.64 -3.91 -13.10
CA LEU A 159 5.87 -4.57 -13.50
C LEU A 159 6.28 -4.06 -14.90
N GLU A 160 7.29 -4.66 -15.54
CA GLU A 160 7.80 -4.19 -16.84
C GLU A 160 6.72 -4.19 -17.94
N SER A 161 5.98 -5.29 -18.08
CA SER A 161 4.98 -5.49 -19.14
C SER A 161 3.57 -5.79 -18.64
N GLU A 162 3.40 -5.99 -17.33
CA GLU A 162 2.16 -6.46 -16.71
C GLU A 162 1.94 -5.82 -15.34
N PHE A 163 0.83 -6.17 -14.70
CA PHE A 163 0.49 -5.72 -13.35
C PHE A 163 0.23 -6.92 -12.46
N ILE A 164 0.54 -6.77 -11.17
CA ILE A 164 0.11 -7.71 -10.15
C ILE A 164 -0.75 -7.00 -9.12
N ALA A 165 -1.92 -7.58 -8.83
CA ALA A 165 -2.87 -7.07 -7.86
C ALA A 165 -3.03 -8.04 -6.69
N PHE A 166 -3.18 -7.49 -5.50
CA PHE A 166 -3.49 -8.22 -4.27
C PHE A 166 -4.75 -7.63 -3.64
N LYS A 167 -5.78 -8.46 -3.46
CA LYS A 167 -6.99 -8.10 -2.72
C LYS A 167 -6.94 -8.79 -1.36
N LEU A 168 -6.90 -7.98 -0.32
CA LEU A 168 -6.55 -8.36 1.05
C LEU A 168 -7.74 -8.06 1.97
N PRO A 169 -8.48 -9.06 2.49
CA PRO A 169 -9.56 -8.83 3.45
C PRO A 169 -9.05 -8.12 4.71
N LYS A 170 -9.84 -7.31 5.40
CA LYS A 170 -9.35 -6.62 6.61
C LYS A 170 -8.71 -7.57 7.64
N GLY A 171 -7.51 -7.25 8.12
CA GLY A 171 -6.81 -8.00 9.17
C GLY A 171 -7.17 -7.52 10.57
N GLN A 172 -6.63 -8.17 11.60
CA GLN A 172 -6.62 -7.63 12.96
C GLN A 172 -5.39 -6.71 13.10
N PRO A 173 -5.58 -5.42 13.40
CA PRO A 173 -4.46 -4.48 13.52
C PRO A 173 -3.62 -4.82 14.75
N VAL A 174 -2.30 -4.89 14.61
CA VAL A 174 -1.36 -5.08 15.74
C VAL A 174 -1.33 -3.84 16.65
N LEU A 175 -1.66 -2.67 16.12
CA LEU A 175 -1.52 -1.38 16.80
C LEU A 175 -2.61 -1.05 17.85
N GLN A 176 -3.62 -1.90 18.08
CA GLN A 176 -4.66 -1.59 19.08
C GLN A 176 -4.21 -1.71 20.55
N GLY A 177 -2.95 -2.12 20.81
CA GLY A 177 -2.43 -2.36 22.16
C GLY A 177 -1.52 -1.29 22.77
N LEU A 178 -1.09 -0.28 22.01
CA LEU A 178 -0.22 0.80 22.53
C LEU A 178 -1.03 2.10 22.67
N LYS A 179 -1.95 2.10 23.64
CA LYS A 179 -2.36 3.35 24.28
C LYS A 179 -1.38 3.58 25.42
N ALA A 180 -0.57 4.64 25.31
CA ALA A 180 0.07 5.24 26.48
C ALA A 180 -1.00 5.85 27.38
#